data_AF-A0A7Y2K2L7-F1
#
_entry.id   AF-A0A7Y2K2L7-F1
#
_cell.length_a   1.000
_cell.length_b   1.000
_cell.length_c   1.000
_cell.angle_alpha   90.00
_cell.angle_beta   90.00
_cell.angle_gamma   90.00
#
_symmetry.space_group_name_H-M   'P 1'
#
loop_
_entity.id
_entity.type
_entity.pdbx_description
1 polymer ?
#
loop_
_entity_poly.entity_id
_entity_poly.type
_entity_poly.pdbx_seq_one_letter_code
_entity_poly.pdbx_strand_id
1 'polypeptide(L)'
;MKRYLVLSEDCALEVPPVYVMADTAEQAIRRYCREVQSKEPSMKDFVQGKSIDGFLATILFSYEQRFKTPEGKGLPGPPFETVRKKVLEYFSDRPDLGNLYVRYLEGNDPEILTEAVYEFISERDTTGFDAFEDSTIQTLR
;
A
#
# COMPACT_ATOMS: atom_id res chain seq x y z
N MET A 1 19.15 7.06 -16.93
CA MET A 1 18.67 5.75 -16.45
C MET A 1 19.81 4.87 -15.99
N LYS A 2 19.67 4.35 -14.79
CA LYS A 2 20.55 3.39 -14.12
C LYS A 2 19.73 2.16 -13.75
N ARG A 3 20.42 1.06 -13.41
CA ARG A 3 19.82 -0.17 -12.93
C ARG A 3 19.89 -0.21 -11.41
N TYR A 4 18.78 -0.51 -10.76
CA TYR A 4 18.67 -0.63 -9.31
C TYR A 4 18.15 -2.02 -8.95
N LEU A 5 18.72 -2.64 -7.92
CA LEU A 5 18.15 -3.80 -7.24
C LEU A 5 17.23 -3.29 -6.13
N VAL A 6 15.95 -3.61 -6.20
CA VAL A 6 14.95 -3.23 -5.19
C VAL A 6 14.58 -4.47 -4.38
N LEU A 7 14.51 -4.31 -3.06
CA LEU A 7 14.17 -5.34 -2.11
C LEU A 7 13.27 -4.77 -1.00
N SER A 8 12.35 -5.58 -0.49
CA SER A 8 11.60 -5.26 0.73
C SER A 8 12.41 -5.59 1.98
N GLU A 9 12.20 -4.90 3.09
CA GLU A 9 12.75 -5.27 4.40
C GLU A 9 12.35 -6.71 4.81
N ASP A 10 11.16 -7.14 4.38
CA ASP A 10 10.65 -8.50 4.57
C ASP A 10 11.17 -9.53 3.53
N CYS A 11 12.24 -9.21 2.77
CA CYS A 11 12.75 -10.00 1.64
C CYS A 11 13.19 -11.45 1.97
N ALA A 12 13.03 -11.91 3.20
CA ALA A 12 13.47 -13.24 3.59
C ALA A 12 12.61 -14.38 2.99
N LEU A 13 11.34 -14.17 2.60
CA LEU A 13 10.48 -15.32 2.24
C LEU A 13 9.46 -15.15 1.08
N GLU A 14 8.93 -13.95 0.78
CA GLU A 14 7.72 -13.88 -0.09
C GLU A 14 7.91 -13.18 -1.45
N VAL A 15 8.74 -12.15 -1.57
CA VAL A 15 8.98 -11.46 -2.86
C VAL A 15 10.48 -11.34 -3.13
N PRO A 16 10.99 -11.92 -4.24
CA PRO A 16 12.41 -11.87 -4.54
C PRO A 16 12.85 -10.44 -4.91
N PRO A 17 14.10 -10.06 -4.64
CA PRO A 17 14.65 -8.79 -5.13
C PRO A 17 14.53 -8.69 -6.66
N VAL A 18 14.10 -7.52 -7.15
CA VAL A 18 13.90 -7.28 -8.59
C VAL A 18 14.77 -6.13 -9.07
N TYR A 19 15.31 -6.28 -10.27
CA TYR A 19 15.99 -5.19 -10.95
C TYR A 19 15.02 -4.30 -11.72
N VAL A 20 15.11 -2.99 -11.50
CA VAL A 20 14.34 -1.96 -12.21
C VAL A 20 15.24 -0.87 -12.76
N MET A 21 14.80 -0.24 -13.84
CA MET A 21 15.49 0.89 -14.46
C MET A 21 14.84 2.20 -14.03
N ALA A 22 15.62 3.13 -13.50
CA ALA A 22 15.16 4.44 -13.02
C ALA A 22 16.29 5.49 -13.04
N ASP A 23 15.98 6.77 -12.83
CA ASP A 23 17.01 7.81 -12.70
C ASP A 23 17.47 8.02 -11.25
N THR A 24 16.61 7.71 -10.26
CA THR A 24 16.94 7.75 -8.83
C THR A 24 16.48 6.49 -8.10
N ALA A 25 16.99 6.29 -6.88
CA ALA A 25 16.55 5.21 -6.00
C ALA A 25 15.07 5.33 -5.64
N GLU A 26 14.56 6.54 -5.32
CA GLU A 26 13.14 6.70 -5.00
C GLU A 26 12.24 6.37 -6.21
N GLN A 27 12.67 6.72 -7.42
CA GLN A 27 11.95 6.35 -8.63
C GLN A 27 11.98 4.83 -8.87
N ALA A 28 13.09 4.17 -8.57
CA ALA A 28 13.20 2.71 -8.65
C ALA A 28 12.21 2.04 -7.70
N ILE A 29 12.14 2.49 -6.45
CA ILE A 29 11.21 1.96 -5.44
C ILE A 29 9.76 2.17 -5.88
N ARG A 30 9.36 3.40 -6.24
CA ARG A 30 7.99 3.67 -6.70
C ARG A 30 7.61 2.82 -7.90
N ARG A 31 8.53 2.64 -8.84
CA ARG A 31 8.32 1.80 -10.01
C ARG A 31 8.14 0.33 -9.62
N TYR A 32 8.98 -0.18 -8.73
CA TYR A 32 8.85 -1.54 -8.19
C TYR A 32 7.52 -1.74 -7.49
N CYS A 33 7.12 -0.83 -6.59
CA CYS A 33 5.84 -0.88 -5.90
C CYS A 33 4.68 -0.95 -6.90
N ARG A 34 4.65 -0.02 -7.86
CA ARG A 34 3.61 0.04 -8.88
C ARG A 34 3.57 -1.18 -9.80
N GLU A 35 4.72 -1.64 -10.29
CA GLU A 35 4.76 -2.64 -11.38
C GLU A 35 4.88 -4.08 -10.90
N VAL A 36 5.35 -4.29 -9.66
CA VAL A 36 5.61 -5.61 -9.07
C VAL A 36 4.75 -5.81 -7.83
N GLN A 37 4.97 -5.03 -6.76
CA GLN A 37 4.28 -5.22 -5.47
C GLN A 37 2.74 -5.15 -5.60
N SER A 38 2.22 -4.23 -6.41
CA SER A 38 0.79 -4.03 -6.63
C SER A 38 0.04 -5.28 -7.12
N LYS A 39 0.77 -6.22 -7.72
CA LYS A 39 0.23 -7.45 -8.32
C LYS A 39 0.30 -8.64 -7.38
N GLU A 40 1.02 -8.52 -6.27
CA GLU A 40 1.16 -9.59 -5.30
C GLU A 40 -0.18 -9.90 -4.63
N PRO A 41 -0.51 -11.18 -4.40
CA PRO A 41 -1.73 -11.57 -3.69
C PRO A 41 -1.86 -10.91 -2.33
N SER A 42 -0.75 -10.77 -1.60
CA SER A 42 -0.69 -10.09 -0.30
C SER A 42 -1.13 -8.64 -0.36
N MET A 43 -0.87 -7.94 -1.48
CA MET A 43 -1.35 -6.57 -1.68
C MET A 43 -2.87 -6.54 -1.87
N LYS A 44 -3.42 -7.49 -2.64
CA LYS A 44 -4.87 -7.62 -2.79
C LYS A 44 -5.52 -7.94 -1.45
N ASP A 45 -4.94 -8.86 -0.68
CA ASP A 45 -5.42 -9.20 0.66
C ASP A 45 -5.25 -8.04 1.65
N PHE A 46 -4.24 -7.20 1.53
CA PHE A 46 -4.07 -6.01 2.37
C PHE A 46 -5.13 -4.93 2.09
N VAL A 47 -5.41 -4.70 0.81
CA VAL A 47 -6.40 -3.71 0.35
C VAL A 47 -7.83 -4.20 0.54
N GLN A 48 -8.09 -5.48 0.25
CA GLN A 48 -9.42 -6.09 0.32
C GLN A 48 -9.71 -6.79 1.67
N GLY A 49 -8.71 -6.94 2.52
CA GLY A 49 -8.73 -7.85 3.67
C GLY A 49 -9.98 -7.76 4.54
N LYS A 50 -10.45 -8.93 4.97
CA LYS A 50 -11.69 -9.14 5.74
C LYS A 50 -11.73 -8.47 7.12
N SER A 51 -10.63 -7.90 7.58
CA SER A 51 -10.67 -6.86 8.60
C SER A 51 -10.52 -5.51 7.90
N ILE A 52 -11.52 -4.65 8.11
CA ILE A 52 -11.47 -3.19 7.92
C ILE A 52 -10.28 -2.54 8.68
N ASP A 53 -9.36 -3.31 9.24
CA ASP A 53 -8.26 -2.94 10.13
C ASP A 53 -6.88 -2.95 9.46
N GLY A 54 -6.75 -3.23 8.16
CA GLY A 54 -5.46 -3.22 7.44
C GLY A 54 -5.15 -1.86 6.80
N PHE A 55 -5.42 -1.74 5.51
CA PHE A 55 -5.24 -0.47 4.79
C PHE A 55 -6.14 0.67 5.32
N LEU A 56 -7.38 0.35 5.65
CA LEU A 56 -8.28 1.30 6.30
C LEU A 56 -7.74 1.74 7.66
N ALA A 57 -7.04 0.89 8.39
CA ALA A 57 -6.33 1.32 9.58
C ALA A 57 -5.21 2.32 9.25
N THR A 58 -4.41 2.09 8.21
CA THR A 58 -3.39 3.07 7.79
C THR A 58 -4.02 4.43 7.45
N ILE A 59 -5.17 4.43 6.76
CA ILE A 59 -5.92 5.66 6.45
C ILE A 59 -6.50 6.31 7.72
N LEU A 60 -7.10 5.53 8.61
CA LEU A 60 -7.88 6.00 9.76
C LEU A 60 -7.02 6.32 10.99
N PHE A 61 -6.01 5.51 11.32
CA PHE A 61 -5.14 5.65 12.49
C PHE A 61 -3.89 6.51 12.26
N SER A 62 -3.75 7.12 11.09
CA SER A 62 -2.84 8.26 10.91
C SER A 62 -3.24 9.48 11.79
N TYR A 63 -4.37 9.41 12.50
CA TYR A 63 -4.83 10.39 13.46
C TYR A 63 -5.54 9.71 14.67
N GLU A 64 -4.79 9.53 15.75
CA GLU A 64 -5.22 9.22 17.13
C GLU A 64 -5.81 7.84 17.50
N GLN A 65 -5.14 7.25 18.51
CA GLN A 65 -5.64 6.36 19.57
C GLN A 65 -6.19 4.97 19.21
N ARG A 66 -5.53 3.97 19.82
CA ARG A 66 -6.01 2.60 20.00
C ARG A 66 -7.47 2.60 20.45
N PHE A 67 -8.37 2.03 19.66
CA PHE A 67 -9.77 1.77 20.03
C PHE A 67 -9.90 0.67 21.10
N LYS A 68 -9.22 0.84 22.23
CA LYS A 68 -9.36 -0.02 23.40
C LYS A 68 -9.80 0.83 24.57
N THR A 69 -11.00 0.55 25.10
CA THR A 69 -11.32 1.00 26.45
C THR A 69 -10.37 0.29 27.44
N PRO A 70 -10.17 0.83 28.66
CA PRO A 70 -9.43 0.15 29.73
C PRO A 70 -9.96 -1.26 30.05
N GLU A 71 -11.19 -1.57 29.62
CA GLU A 71 -11.93 -2.80 29.88
C GLU A 71 -11.84 -3.84 28.75
N GLY A 72 -11.07 -3.56 27.69
CA GLY A 72 -10.87 -4.51 26.58
C GLY A 72 -12.08 -4.69 25.66
N LYS A 73 -13.11 -3.85 25.77
CA LYS A 73 -14.21 -3.82 24.80
C LYS A 73 -13.79 -2.97 23.60
N GLY A 74 -13.79 -3.57 22.41
CA GLY A 74 -13.58 -2.84 21.17
C GLY A 74 -14.63 -1.73 21.03
N LEU A 75 -14.19 -0.50 20.80
CA LEU A 75 -15.11 0.58 20.48
C LEU A 75 -15.79 0.27 19.13
N PRO A 76 -17.04 0.69 18.92
CA PRO A 76 -17.62 0.68 17.58
C PRO A 76 -16.69 1.47 16.64
N GLY A 77 -16.43 0.92 15.46
CA GLY A 77 -15.61 1.57 14.44
C GLY A 77 -16.15 2.97 14.08
N PRO A 78 -15.33 3.82 13.45
CA PRO A 78 -15.75 5.17 13.07
C PRO A 78 -16.99 5.13 12.16
N PRO A 79 -17.86 6.17 12.21
CA PRO A 79 -18.98 6.28 11.28
C PRO A 79 -18.51 6.20 9.83
N PHE A 80 -19.31 5.59 8.96
CA PHE A 80 -18.96 5.41 7.55
C PHE A 80 -18.61 6.73 6.84
N GLU A 81 -19.29 7.83 7.14
CA GLU A 81 -18.97 9.15 6.59
C GLU A 81 -17.55 9.62 6.92
N THR A 82 -17.04 9.30 8.11
CA THR A 82 -15.66 9.59 8.49
C THR A 82 -14.69 8.77 7.64
N VAL A 83 -14.98 7.48 7.43
CA VAL A 83 -14.18 6.59 6.59
C VAL A 83 -14.17 7.09 5.15
N ARG A 84 -15.34 7.39 4.59
CA ARG A 84 -15.52 7.94 3.26
C ARG A 84 -14.70 9.21 3.06
N LYS A 85 -14.82 10.17 3.99
CA LYS A 85 -14.04 11.42 3.94
C LYS A 85 -12.53 11.14 3.91
N LYS A 86 -12.05 10.23 4.75
CA LYS A 86 -10.62 9.90 4.84
C LYS A 86 -10.08 9.18 3.61
N VAL A 87 -10.86 8.26 3.04
CA VAL A 87 -10.54 7.65 1.75
C VAL A 87 -10.43 8.73 0.67
N LEU A 88 -11.40 9.63 0.56
CA LEU A 88 -11.36 10.70 -0.44
C LEU A 88 -10.19 11.69 -0.21
N GLU A 89 -9.82 11.95 1.04
CA GLU A 89 -8.61 12.72 1.38
C GLU A 89 -7.33 11.99 0.94
N TYR A 90 -7.22 10.68 1.19
CA TYR A 90 -6.07 9.88 0.75
C TYR A 90 -5.94 9.88 -0.77
N PHE A 91 -7.04 9.72 -1.50
CA PHE A 91 -7.08 9.70 -2.96
C PHE A 91 -7.25 11.10 -3.59
N SER A 92 -6.85 12.18 -2.92
CA SER A 92 -7.04 13.56 -3.40
C SER A 92 -6.51 13.80 -4.83
N ASP A 93 -5.39 13.16 -5.18
CA ASP A 93 -4.72 13.32 -6.47
C ASP A 93 -5.34 12.42 -7.56
N ARG A 94 -6.14 11.43 -7.15
CA ARG A 94 -6.87 10.49 -8.01
C ARG A 94 -8.29 10.26 -7.49
N PRO A 95 -9.17 11.28 -7.53
CA PRO A 95 -10.53 11.18 -6.98
C PRO A 95 -11.36 10.07 -7.65
N ASP A 96 -11.06 9.73 -8.90
CA ASP A 96 -11.65 8.61 -9.62
C ASP A 96 -11.43 7.28 -8.88
N LEU A 97 -10.20 7.02 -8.43
CA LEU A 97 -9.84 5.81 -7.69
C LEU A 97 -10.43 5.83 -6.27
N GLY A 98 -10.44 6.99 -5.62
CA GLY A 98 -11.08 7.15 -4.30
C GLY A 98 -12.57 6.83 -4.34
N ASN A 99 -13.29 7.27 -5.37
CA ASN A 99 -14.70 6.95 -5.54
C ASN A 99 -14.94 5.45 -5.80
N LEU A 100 -14.08 4.79 -6.57
CA LEU A 100 -14.15 3.33 -6.74
C LEU A 100 -13.95 2.61 -5.40
N TYR A 101 -12.98 3.05 -4.61
CA TYR A 101 -12.71 2.47 -3.30
C TYR A 101 -13.88 2.67 -2.33
N VAL A 102 -14.50 3.85 -2.31
CA VAL A 102 -15.71 4.10 -1.51
C VAL A 102 -16.85 3.17 -1.92
N ARG A 103 -17.10 3.00 -3.22
CA ARG A 103 -18.15 2.08 -3.71
C ARG A 103 -17.87 0.63 -3.33
N TYR A 104 -16.60 0.22 -3.36
CA TYR A 104 -16.17 -1.07 -2.84
C TYR A 104 -16.56 -1.23 -1.36
N LEU A 105 -16.31 -0.22 -0.51
CA LEU A 105 -16.66 -0.27 0.91
C LEU A 105 -18.18 -0.30 1.15
N GLU A 106 -18.98 0.37 0.31
CA GLU A 106 -20.45 0.37 0.43
C GLU A 106 -21.06 -0.97 0.01
N GLY A 107 -20.57 -1.56 -1.09
CA GLY A 107 -21.12 -2.77 -1.68
C GLY A 107 -20.47 -4.07 -1.20
N ASN A 108 -19.28 -3.99 -0.58
CA ASN A 108 -18.40 -5.12 -0.29
C ASN A 108 -18.14 -5.99 -1.54
N ASP A 109 -18.04 -5.35 -2.71
CA ASP A 109 -17.87 -5.99 -4.01
C ASP A 109 -16.42 -5.79 -4.52
N PRO A 110 -15.54 -6.79 -4.35
CA PRO A 110 -14.13 -6.67 -4.71
C PRO A 110 -13.91 -6.50 -6.22
N GLU A 111 -14.89 -6.84 -7.07
CA GLU A 111 -14.76 -6.71 -8.54
C GLU A 111 -14.79 -5.23 -8.99
N ILE A 112 -15.22 -4.31 -8.12
CA ILE A 112 -15.20 -2.86 -8.39
C ILE A 112 -13.77 -2.31 -8.38
N LEU A 113 -12.84 -2.94 -7.66
CA LEU A 113 -11.46 -2.47 -7.56
C LEU A 113 -10.66 -2.87 -8.80
N THR A 114 -10.08 -1.88 -9.47
CA THR A 114 -9.23 -2.07 -10.65
C THR A 114 -7.76 -2.13 -10.25
N GLU A 115 -6.90 -2.65 -11.15
CA GLU A 115 -5.44 -2.68 -10.97
C GLU A 115 -4.88 -1.31 -10.57
N ALA A 116 -5.41 -0.24 -11.17
CA ALA A 116 -5.02 1.14 -10.89
C ALA A 116 -5.19 1.56 -9.41
N VAL A 117 -6.13 0.96 -8.68
CA VAL A 117 -6.30 1.22 -7.23
C VAL A 117 -5.12 0.63 -6.45
N TYR A 118 -4.75 -0.62 -6.72
CA TYR A 118 -3.64 -1.28 -6.04
C TYR A 118 -2.31 -0.61 -6.39
N GLU A 119 -2.11 -0.25 -7.66
CA GLU A 119 -0.96 0.51 -8.13
C GLU A 119 -0.82 1.84 -7.37
N PHE A 120 -1.91 2.61 -7.24
CA PHE A 120 -1.90 3.90 -6.56
C PHE A 120 -1.60 3.77 -5.06
N ILE A 121 -2.19 2.79 -4.39
CA ILE A 121 -1.94 2.55 -2.96
C ILE A 121 -0.48 2.13 -2.76
N SER A 122 0.00 1.20 -3.57
CA SER A 122 1.35 0.65 -3.48
C SER A 122 2.43 1.71 -3.78
N GLU A 123 2.24 2.58 -4.77
CA GLU A 123 3.24 3.62 -5.08
C GLU A 123 3.31 4.76 -4.06
N ARG A 124 2.27 4.93 -3.24
CA ARG A 124 2.19 5.97 -2.20
C ARG A 124 2.81 5.55 -0.88
N ASP A 125 2.80 4.26 -0.55
CA ASP A 125 3.47 3.72 0.63
C ASP A 125 4.68 2.89 0.22
N THR A 126 5.82 3.57 0.10
CA THR A 126 7.10 2.95 -0.24
C THR A 126 7.92 2.57 0.99
N THR A 127 7.31 2.57 2.18
CA THR A 127 8.00 2.21 3.42
C THR A 127 8.39 0.73 3.38
N GLY A 128 9.56 0.40 3.93
CA GLY A 128 10.03 -0.98 3.96
C GLY A 128 10.61 -1.48 2.63
N PHE A 129 11.00 -0.58 1.73
CA PHE A 129 11.72 -0.91 0.50
C PHE A 129 13.03 -0.15 0.40
N ASP A 130 14.07 -0.86 -0.02
CA ASP A 130 15.38 -0.29 -0.31
C ASP A 130 15.76 -0.51 -1.77
N ALA A 131 16.48 0.45 -2.34
CA ALA A 131 17.00 0.38 -3.70
C ALA A 131 18.50 0.64 -3.75
N PHE A 132 19.25 -0.33 -4.28
CA PHE A 132 20.70 -0.27 -4.42
C PHE A 132 21.07 -0.13 -5.89
N GLU A 133 21.85 0.89 -6.23
CA GLU A 133 22.37 1.03 -7.60
C GLU A 133 23.28 -0.16 -7.92
N ASP A 134 23.04 -0.85 -9.03
CA ASP A 134 23.74 -2.08 -9.40
C ASP A 134 25.27 -1.92 -9.44
N SER A 135 25.75 -0.72 -9.82
CA SER A 135 27.17 -0.35 -9.86
C SER A 135 27.84 -0.32 -8.48
N THR A 136 27.07 -0.24 -7.39
CA THR A 136 27.57 -0.13 -6.01
C THR A 136 27.56 -1.47 -5.26
N ILE A 137 26.93 -2.49 -5.84
CA ILE A 137 26.80 -3.81 -5.21
C ILE A 137 28.11 -4.58 -5.38
N GLN A 138 28.85 -4.77 -4.28
CA GLN A 138 30.06 -5.58 -4.29
C GLN A 138 29.69 -7.06 -4.27
N THR A 139 29.87 -7.74 -5.41
CA THR A 139 29.80 -9.20 -5.45
C THR A 139 31.01 -9.80 -4.73
N LEU A 140 30.80 -10.45 -3.59
CA LEU A 140 31.80 -11.35 -3.00
C LEU A 140 32.02 -12.50 -3.98
N ARG A 141 33.26 -12.65 -4.46
CA ARG A 141 33.70 -13.77 -5.29
C ARG A 141 34.31 -14.87 -4.44
#